data_AF-A0A526YRZ4-F1
#
_entry.id   AF-A0A526YRZ4-F1
#
_cell.length_a   1.000
_cell.length_b   1.000
_cell.length_c   1.000
_cell.angle_alpha   90.00
_cell.angle_beta   90.00
_cell.angle_gamma   90.00
#
_symmetry.space_group_name_H-M   'P 1'
#
loop_
_entity.id
_entity.type
_entity.pdbx_description
1 polymer ?
#
loop_
_entity_poly.entity_id
_entity_poly.type
_entity_poly.pdbx_seq_one_letter_code
_entity_poly.pdbx_strand_id
1 'polypeptide(L)' 'IAALHKLWTRDGPGDKQLVVVDAGGSGDFAWCLATYSEGLPTGNGTSLNVFERQPDGRWLIRVCSLNSSDPAA' A
#
# COMPACT_ATOMS: atom_id res chain seq x y z
N ILE A 1 0.57 -2.29 -10.58
CA ILE A 1 0.48 -1.93 -9.14
C ILE A 1 0.94 -0.48 -8.87
N ALA A 2 2.18 -0.09 -9.20
CA ALA A 2 2.67 1.27 -8.93
C ALA A 2 1.86 2.39 -9.62
N ALA A 3 1.42 2.18 -10.87
CA ALA A 3 0.57 3.15 -11.59
C ALA A 3 -0.81 3.31 -10.95
N LEU A 4 -1.41 2.22 -10.43
CA LEU A 4 -2.68 2.24 -9.71
C LEU A 4 -2.55 3.04 -8.40
N HIS A 5 -1.49 2.80 -7.63
CA HIS A 5 -1.22 3.55 -6.38
C HIS A 5 -0.97 5.04 -6.64
N LYS A 6 -0.23 5.38 -7.71
CA LYS A 6 -0.02 6.77 -8.12
C LYS A 6 -1.31 7.47 -8.56
N LEU A 7 -2.24 6.75 -9.16
CA LEU A 7 -3.55 7.29 -9.52
C LEU A 7 -4.39 7.52 -8.26
N TRP A 8 -4.40 6.54 -7.35
CA TRP A 8 -5.14 6.58 -6.09
C TRP A 8 -4.70 7.72 -5.15
N THR A 9 -3.40 8.02 -5.08
CA THR A 9 -2.90 9.14 -4.27
C THR A 9 -3.11 10.52 -4.91
N ARG A 10 -3.50 10.58 -6.19
CA ARG A 10 -3.63 11.84 -6.92
C ARG A 10 -5.05 12.43 -6.86
N ASP A 11 -6.05 11.57 -6.78
CA ASP A 11 -7.46 11.95 -6.83
C ASP A 11 -8.21 11.51 -5.56
N GLY A 12 -8.87 12.46 -4.89
CA GLY A 12 -10.03 12.20 -4.02
C GLY A 12 -10.28 13.27 -2.95
N PRO A 13 -11.54 13.39 -2.47
CA PRO A 13 -11.91 14.33 -1.43
C PRO A 13 -11.49 13.76 -0.06
N GLY A 14 -10.52 14.38 0.61
CA GLY A 14 -10.15 14.05 1.98
C GLY A 14 -8.65 13.94 2.24
N ASP A 15 -8.29 13.94 3.53
CA ASP A 15 -6.92 13.74 4.01
C ASP A 15 -6.52 12.26 3.90
N LYS A 16 -6.39 11.77 2.65
CA LYS A 16 -5.98 10.38 2.41
C LYS A 16 -4.61 10.12 3.01
N GLN A 17 -4.45 8.96 3.65
CA GLN A 17 -3.21 8.57 4.28
C GLN A 17 -2.80 7.16 3.86
N LEU A 18 -1.50 6.96 3.71
CA LEU A 18 -0.86 5.66 3.65
C LEU A 18 0.32 5.68 4.61
N VAL A 19 0.23 4.93 5.70
CA VAL A 19 1.24 4.93 6.77
C VAL A 19 1.83 3.54 6.90
N VAL A 20 3.14 3.43 6.74
CA VAL A 20 3.86 2.18 6.98
C VAL A 20 3.89 1.89 8.48
N VAL A 21 3.34 0.74 8.86
CA VAL A 21 3.29 0.24 10.24
C VAL A 21 4.51 -0.62 10.54
N ASP A 22 4.88 -1.48 9.60
CA ASP A 22 6.04 -2.36 9.71
C ASP A 22 6.63 -2.66 8.34
N ALA A 23 7.92 -2.98 8.32
CA ALA A 23 8.64 -3.31 7.10
C ALA A 23 9.86 -4.19 7.39
N GLY A 24 10.18 -5.04 6.42
CA GLY A 24 11.36 -5.90 6.49
C GLY A 24 11.83 -6.31 5.11
N GLY A 25 12.96 -7.00 5.04
CA GLY A 25 13.49 -7.50 3.79
C GLY A 25 14.68 -8.42 3.95
N SER A 26 14.97 -9.17 2.88
CA SER A 26 16.12 -10.05 2.76
C SER A 26 16.51 -10.18 1.30
N GLY A 27 17.78 -9.90 0.99
CA GLY A 27 18.30 -9.91 -0.38
C GLY A 27 17.53 -8.95 -1.29
N ASP A 28 17.02 -9.50 -2.39
CA ASP A 28 16.26 -8.75 -3.41
C ASP A 28 14.75 -8.74 -3.16
N PHE A 29 14.29 -9.16 -1.97
CA PHE A 29 12.90 -9.09 -1.57
C PHE A 29 12.71 -8.21 -0.33
N ALA A 30 11.65 -7.42 -0.33
CA ALA A 30 11.23 -6.61 0.81
C ALA A 30 9.71 -6.64 0.95
N TRP A 31 9.20 -6.22 2.11
CA TRP A 31 7.78 -6.09 2.35
C TRP A 31 7.48 -4.88 3.24
N CYS A 32 6.27 -4.34 3.13
CA CYS A 32 5.72 -3.43 4.13
C CYS A 32 4.25 -3.74 4.40
N LEU A 33 3.88 -3.60 5.67
CA LEU A 33 2.50 -3.50 6.11
C LEU A 33 2.18 -2.03 6.31
N ALA A 34 1.14 -1.54 5.66
CA ALA A 34 0.69 -0.17 5.78
C ALA A 34 -0.81 -0.10 6.13
N THR A 35 -1.21 0.89 6.91
CA THR A 35 -2.61 1.30 7.00
C THR A 35 -2.91 2.27 5.88
N TYR A 36 -4.06 2.11 5.22
CA TYR A 36 -4.60 3.07 4.27
C TYR A 36 -5.89 3.68 4.80
N SER A 37 -6.11 4.95 4.50
CA SER A 37 -7.36 5.66 4.77
C SER A 37 -7.70 6.60 3.61
N GLU A 38 -8.97 6.62 3.23
CA GLU A 38 -9.52 7.60 2.27
C GLU A 38 -9.83 8.95 2.92
N GLY A 39 -9.62 9.11 4.24
CA GLY A 39 -10.04 10.30 4.98
C GLY A 39 -11.56 10.40 5.18
N LEU A 40 -12.26 9.27 5.01
CA LEU A 40 -13.71 9.13 5.10
C LEU A 40 -14.10 8.05 6.13
N PRO A 41 -15.38 7.99 6.57
CA PRO A 41 -15.85 6.94 7.47
C PRO A 41 -15.68 5.51 6.93
N THR A 42 -15.57 5.35 5.61
CA THR A 42 -15.33 4.08 4.91
C THR A 42 -14.17 4.21 3.93
N GLY A 43 -13.69 3.08 3.40
CA GLY A 43 -12.51 3.03 2.55
C GLY A 43 -11.22 2.97 3.37
N ASN A 44 -11.26 2.36 4.54
CA ASN A 44 -10.09 2.24 5.41
C ASN A 44 -9.64 0.79 5.50
N GLY A 45 -8.36 0.57 5.83
CA GLY A 45 -7.87 -0.79 6.04
C GLY A 45 -6.36 -0.91 6.08
N THR A 46 -5.89 -2.10 5.71
CA THR A 46 -4.46 -2.43 5.64
C THR A 46 -4.05 -2.96 4.27
N SER A 47 -2.82 -2.67 3.89
CA SER A 47 -2.19 -3.16 2.67
C SER A 47 -0.88 -3.86 3.01
N LEU A 48 -0.75 -5.12 2.61
CA LEU A 48 0.53 -5.83 2.59
C LEU A 48 1.10 -5.78 1.19
N ASN A 49 2.31 -5.21 1.07
CA ASN A 49 3.01 -5.07 -0.19
C ASN A 49 4.31 -5.86 -0.14
N VAL A 50 4.58 -6.66 -1.18
CA VAL A 50 5.86 -7.34 -1.37
C VAL A 50 6.55 -6.76 -2.58
N PHE A 51 7.82 -6.43 -2.42
CA PHE A 51 8.66 -5.78 -3.40
C PHE A 51 9.78 -6.72 -3.84
N GLU A 52 10.17 -6.58 -5.10
CA GLU A 52 11.35 -7.23 -5.67
C GLU A 52 12.28 -6.17 -6.25
N ARG A 53 13.57 -6.26 -5.93
CA ARG A 53 14.60 -5.37 -6.44
C ARG A 53 14.92 -5.75 -7.88
N GLN A 54 14.90 -4.77 -8.76
CA GLN A 54 15.19 -4.92 -10.17
C GLN A 54 16.71 -4.82 -10.40
N PRO A 55 17.24 -5.29 -11.55
CA PRO A 55 18.67 -5.18 -11.87
C PRO A 55 19.20 -3.74 -11.87
N ASP A 56 18.34 -2.76 -12.13
CA ASP A 56 18.67 -1.33 -12.06
C ASP A 56 18.63 -0.74 -10.63
N GLY A 57 18.39 -1.57 -9.63
CA GLY A 57 18.35 -1.23 -8.22
C GLY A 57 17.02 -0.68 -7.71
N ARG A 58 16.04 -0.43 -8.58
CA ARG A 58 14.69 0.03 -8.17
C ARG A 58 13.88 -1.11 -7.57
N TRP A 59 12.92 -0.78 -6.71
CA TRP A 59 11.98 -1.74 -6.15
C TRP A 59 10.63 -1.66 -6.84
N LEU A 60 10.04 -2.80 -7.18
CA LEU A 60 8.69 -2.89 -7.73
C LEU A 60 7.81 -3.75 -6.84
N ILE A 61 6.59 -3.28 -6.57
CA ILE A 61 5.57 -4.12 -5.91
C ILE A 61 5.20 -5.25 -6.85
N ARG A 62 5.37 -6.50 -6.40
CA ARG A 62 4.99 -7.73 -7.11
C ARG A 62 3.70 -8.33 -6.57
N VAL A 63 3.45 -8.17 -5.28
CA VAL A 63 2.21 -8.58 -4.61
C VAL A 63 1.67 -7.42 -3.81
N CYS A 64 0.38 -7.18 -3.91
CA CYS A 64 -0.36 -6.25 -3.07
C CYS A 64 -1.65 -6.94 -2.64
N SER A 65 -1.86 -7.04 -1.33
CA SER A 65 -3.09 -7.53 -0.72
C SER A 65 -3.71 -6.42 0.11
N LEU A 66 -5.01 -6.18 -0.07
CA LEU A 66 -5.76 -5.15 0.63
C LEU A 66 -6.83 -5.81 1.48
N ASN A 67 -6.90 -5.44 2.75
CA ASN A 67 -7.94 -5.89 3.67
C ASN A 67 -8.66 -4.66 4.22
N SER A 68 -9.97 -4.60 3.98
CA SER A 68 -10.82 -3.53 4.52
C SER A 68 -10.99 -3.71 6.03
N SER A 69 -11.00 -2.59 6.75
CA SER A 69 -11.43 -2.50 8.14
C SER A 69 -12.81 -1.87 8.29
N ASP A 70 -13.50 -1.61 7.18
CA ASP A 70 -14.87 -1.06 7.22
C ASP A 70 -15.82 -2.06 7.89
N PRO A 71 -16.88 -1.58 8.56
CA PRO A 71 -17.91 -2.47 9.11
C PRO A 71 -18.50 -3.35 8.01
N ALA A 72 -18.82 -4.60 8.36
CA ALA A 72 -19.59 -5.46 7.46
C ALA A 72 -20.94 -4.79 7.14
N ALA A 73 -21.33 -4.84 5.86
CA ALA A 73 -22.61 -4.33 5.38
C ALA A 73 -23.81 -5.12 5.93
#